data_AF-A0A951M439-F1
#
_entry.id   AF-A0A951M439-F1
#
_cell.length_a   1.000
_cell.length_b   1.000
_cell.length_c   1.000
_cell.angle_alpha   90.00
_cell.angle_beta   90.00
_cell.angle_gamma   90.00
#
_symmetry.space_group_name_H-M   'P 1'
#
loop_
_entity.id
_entity.type
_entity.pdbx_description
1 polymer ?
#
loop_
_entity_poly.entity_id
_entity_poly.type
_entity_poly.pdbx_seq_one_letter_code
_entity_poly.pdbx_strand_id
1 'polypeptide(L)' 'MKRKIIRWAKLIIIIYCLIGCALYYLQDKLFLHPVVVAADSSWHFAQPFTENNIVLDAATRFNLVQFTPADSSRKGLVIY' A
#
# COMPACT_ATOMS: atom_id res chain seq x y z
N MET A 1 -15.00 -4.06 -45.37
CA MET A 1 -13.89 -3.49 -44.56
C MET A 1 -14.28 -3.21 -43.11
N LYS A 2 -15.40 -2.51 -42.84
CA LYS A 2 -15.89 -2.17 -41.47
C LYS A 2 -15.97 -3.35 -40.48
N ARG A 3 -16.46 -4.53 -40.91
CA ARG A 3 -16.54 -5.76 -40.09
C ARG A 3 -15.18 -6.30 -39.63
N LYS A 4 -14.11 -6.15 -40.43
CA LYS A 4 -12.76 -6.59 -40.04
C LYS A 4 -12.18 -5.64 -38.98
N ILE A 5 -12.36 -4.33 -39.16
CA ILE A 5 -11.89 -3.31 -38.21
C ILE A 5 -12.53 -3.51 -36.83
N ILE A 6 -13.85 -3.74 -36.77
CA ILE A 6 -14.55 -3.99 -35.50
C ILE A 6 -14.03 -5.25 -34.80
N ARG A 7 -13.69 -6.30 -35.55
CA ARG A 7 -13.12 -7.54 -34.98
C ARG A 7 -11.74 -7.29 -34.37
N TRP A 8 -10.87 -6.54 -35.05
CA TRP A 8 -9.54 -6.19 -34.53
C TRP A 8 -9.64 -5.27 -33.32
N ALA A 9 -10.51 -4.26 -33.35
CA ALA A 9 -10.74 -3.38 -32.19
C ALA A 9 -11.21 -4.18 -30.97
N LYS A 10 -12.16 -5.12 -31.15
CA LYS A 10 -12.63 -5.99 -30.06
C LYS A 10 -11.50 -6.87 -29.51
N LEU A 11 -10.64 -7.39 -30.38
CA LEU A 11 -9.49 -8.20 -29.96
C LEU A 11 -8.50 -7.38 -29.14
N ILE A 12 -8.18 -6.15 -29.56
CA ILE A 12 -7.29 -5.24 -28.83
C ILE A 12 -7.86 -4.94 -27.44
N ILE A 13 -9.16 -4.65 -27.34
CA ILE A 13 -9.83 -4.39 -26.05
C ILE A 13 -9.75 -5.61 -25.15
N ILE A 14 -10.03 -6.80 -25.68
CA ILE A 14 -9.94 -8.06 -24.90
C ILE A 14 -8.53 -8.27 -24.38
N ILE A 15 -7.51 -8.10 -25.23
CA ILE A 15 -6.10 -8.25 -24.83
C ILE A 15 -5.74 -7.23 -23.75
N TYR A 16 -6.14 -5.97 -23.91
CA TYR A 16 -5.90 -4.92 -22.92
C TYR A 16 -6.52 -5.27 -21.56
N CYS A 17 -7.79 -5.68 -21.53
CA CYS A 17 -8.47 -6.10 -20.31
C CYS A 17 -7.79 -7.33 -19.68
N LEU A 18 -7.39 -8.31 -20.48
CA LEU A 18 -6.68 -9.50 -19.98
C LEU A 18 -5.34 -9.15 -19.34
N ILE A 19 -4.56 -8.27 -19.97
CA ILE A 19 -3.30 -7.78 -19.41
C ILE A 19 -3.56 -7.02 -18.11
N GLY A 20 -4.54 -6.12 -18.09
CA GLY A 20 -4.92 -5.39 -16.86
C GLY A 20 -5.31 -6.32 -15.72
N CYS A 21 -6.15 -7.33 -15.98
CA CYS A 21 -6.50 -8.35 -15.00
C CYS A 21 -5.27 -9.13 -14.53
N ALA A 22 -4.41 -9.57 -15.45
CA ALA A 22 -3.20 -10.29 -15.09
C ALA A 22 -2.30 -9.42 -14.19
N LEU A 23 -2.07 -8.15 -14.55
CA LEU A 23 -1.28 -7.24 -13.73
C LEU A 23 -1.90 -6.99 -12.36
N TYR A 24 -3.23 -6.84 -12.27
CA TYR A 24 -3.92 -6.65 -11.00
C TYR A 24 -3.76 -7.85 -10.07
N TYR A 25 -3.97 -9.08 -10.57
CA TYR A 25 -3.86 -10.28 -9.73
C TYR A 25 -2.41 -10.69 -9.45
N LEU A 26 -1.48 -10.39 -10.36
CA LEU A 26 -0.06 -10.66 -10.15
C LEU A 26 0.69 -9.48 -9.52
N GLN A 27 0.01 -8.38 -9.15
CA GLN A 27 0.65 -7.17 -8.62
C GLN A 27 1.50 -7.45 -7.40
N ASP A 28 1.04 -8.36 -6.52
CA ASP A 28 1.72 -8.72 -5.29
C ASP A 28 3.08 -9.38 -5.57
N LYS A 29 3.20 -10.10 -6.69
CA LYS A 29 4.44 -10.78 -7.08
C LYS A 29 5.32 -9.98 -8.05
N LEU A 30 4.73 -9.08 -8.84
CA LEU A 30 5.44 -8.32 -9.88
C LEU A 30 5.91 -6.95 -9.41
N PHE A 31 5.13 -6.27 -8.56
CA PHE A 31 5.37 -4.87 -8.19
C PHE A 31 5.44 -4.65 -6.68
N LEU A 32 4.50 -5.22 -5.92
CA LEU A 32 4.27 -4.82 -4.53
C LEU A 32 5.04 -5.65 -3.50
N HIS A 33 5.69 -6.76 -3.92
CA HIS A 33 6.52 -7.67 -3.11
C HIS A 33 6.24 -7.57 -1.60
N PRO A 34 5.01 -7.90 -1.15
CA PRO A 34 4.62 -7.65 0.22
C PRO A 34 5.47 -8.53 1.13
N VAL A 35 6.27 -7.89 1.98
CA VAL A 35 7.06 -8.57 3.00
C VAL A 35 6.21 -8.63 4.27
N VAL A 36 6.03 -9.83 4.79
CA VAL A 36 5.39 -10.01 6.10
C VAL A 36 6.34 -9.46 7.15
N VAL A 37 5.93 -8.36 7.78
CA VAL A 37 6.68 -7.75 8.88
C VAL A 37 6.21 -8.39 10.19
N ALA A 38 7.17 -8.86 10.99
CA ALA A 38 6.88 -9.46 12.29
C ALA A 38 6.30 -8.41 13.24
N ALA A 39 5.36 -8.80 14.11
CA ALA A 39 4.66 -7.87 14.98
C ALA A 39 5.58 -7.17 16.01
N ASP A 40 6.76 -7.72 16.25
CA ASP A 40 7.82 -7.23 17.13
C ASP A 40 8.95 -6.51 16.38
N SER A 41 8.76 -6.21 15.09
CA SER A 41 9.75 -5.48 14.31
C SER A 41 9.93 -4.05 14.83
N SER A 42 11.16 -3.68 15.19
CA SER A 42 11.51 -2.31 15.53
C SER A 42 11.68 -1.47 14.25
N TRP A 43 10.87 -0.42 14.11
CA TRP A 43 11.00 0.49 12.99
C TRP A 43 12.13 1.51 13.22
N HIS A 44 12.91 1.80 12.18
CA HIS A 44 13.95 2.82 12.23
C HIS A 44 13.61 3.93 11.23
N PHE A 45 13.30 5.11 11.76
CA PHE A 45 13.05 6.31 10.97
C PHE A 45 14.15 7.34 11.20
N ALA A 46 14.53 8.07 10.16
CA ALA A 46 15.51 9.15 10.27
C ALA A 46 14.97 10.39 10.99
N GLN A 47 13.65 10.54 11.06
CA GLN A 47 12.96 11.65 11.71
C GLN A 47 12.70 11.35 13.19
N PRO A 48 12.60 12.35 14.08
CA PRO A 48 12.23 12.13 15.48
C PRO A 48 10.84 11.50 15.59
N PHE A 49 10.78 10.28 16.16
CA PHE A 49 9.55 9.54 16.34
C PHE A 49 9.46 8.93 17.75
N THR A 50 8.24 8.72 18.20
CA THR A 50 7.92 7.97 19.42
C THR A 50 7.00 6.82 19.07
N GLU A 51 7.35 5.61 19.51
CA GLU A 51 6.56 4.41 19.29
C GLU A 51 5.86 3.98 20.59
N ASN A 52 4.55 3.74 20.52
CA ASN A 52 3.74 3.32 21.66
C ASN A 52 2.85 2.14 21.27
N ASN A 53 2.68 1.18 22.18
CA ASN A 53 1.79 0.04 21.98
C ASN A 53 0.57 0.16 22.88
N ILE A 54 -0.62 0.24 22.29
CA ILE A 54 -1.90 0.29 23.01
C ILE A 54 -2.55 -1.09 22.94
N VAL A 55 -2.78 -1.69 24.11
CA VAL A 55 -3.52 -2.96 24.22
C VAL A 55 -5.00 -2.63 24.36
N LEU A 56 -5.82 -3.09 23.40
CA LEU A 56 -7.28 -2.94 23.48
C LEU A 56 -7.89 -4.11 24.26
N ASP A 57 -7.48 -5.33 23.96
CA ASP A 57 -7.92 -6.56 24.61
C ASP A 57 -6.85 -7.67 24.53
N ALA A 58 -7.21 -8.89 24.93
CA ALA A 58 -6.28 -10.03 24.95
C ALA A 58 -5.77 -10.47 23.55
N ALA A 59 -6.50 -10.13 22.48
CA ALA A 59 -6.15 -10.51 21.10
C ALA A 59 -5.65 -9.33 20.27
N THR A 60 -5.93 -8.09 20.70
CA THR A 60 -5.77 -6.89 19.87
C THR A 60 -4.79 -5.91 20.50
N ARG A 61 -3.70 -5.65 19.77
CA ARG A 61 -2.67 -4.67 20.12
C ARG A 61 -2.45 -3.73 18.94
N PHE A 62 -2.49 -2.44 19.19
CA PHE A 62 -2.19 -1.41 18.20
C PHE A 62 -0.80 -0.84 18.44
N ASN A 63 0.03 -0.84 17.41
CA ASN A 63 1.28 -0.12 17.41
C ASN A 63 1.05 1.27 16.80
N LEU A 64 1.35 2.33 17.55
CA LEU A 64 1.30 3.71 17.09
C LEU A 64 2.72 4.25 16.96
N VAL A 65 2.98 4.90 15.83
CA VAL A 65 4.20 5.67 15.60
C VAL A 65 3.81 7.14 15.46
N GLN A 66 4.28 7.97 16.37
CA GLN A 66 4.06 9.40 16.35
C GLN A 66 5.32 10.11 15.84
N PHE A 67 5.21 10.80 14.72
CA PHE A 67 6.28 11.64 14.18
C PHE A 67 6.18 13.06 14.73
N THR A 68 7.32 13.64 15.08
CA THR A 68 7.41 15.04 15.52
C THR A 68 8.32 15.84 14.60
N PRO A 69 7.95 17.08 14.24
CA PRO A 69 8.80 17.94 13.43
C PRO A 69 10.08 18.30 14.21
N ALA A 70 11.24 18.13 13.58
CA ALA A 70 12.53 18.42 14.20
C ALA A 70 12.75 19.92 14.43
N ASP A 71 12.42 20.75 13.43
CA ASP A 71 12.86 22.14 13.37
C ASP A 71 11.72 23.18 13.43
N SER A 72 10.49 22.75 13.74
CA SER A 72 9.34 23.66 13.78
C SER A 72 8.38 23.38 14.93
N SER A 73 7.64 24.42 15.32
CA SER A 73 6.61 24.29 16.34
C SER A 73 5.46 23.39 15.87
N ARG A 74 4.95 22.55 16.78
CA ARG A 74 3.81 21.67 16.53
C ARG A 74 2.55 22.52 16.31
N LYS A 75 2.01 22.52 15.09
CA LYS A 75 0.80 23.29 14.72
C LYS A 75 -0.50 22.47 14.76
N GLY A 76 -0.42 21.15 14.88
CA GLY A 76 -1.56 20.25 14.91
C GLY A 76 -1.15 18.77 14.92
N LEU A 77 -2.13 17.87 15.06
CA LEU A 77 -1.97 16.42 15.02
C LEU A 77 -2.83 15.86 13.87
N VAL A 78 -2.26 14.95 13.08
CA VAL A 78 -2.97 14.21 12.04
C VAL A 78 -2.85 12.72 12.35
N ILE A 79 -3.98 12.01 12.31
CA ILE A 79 -4.07 10.57 12.57
C ILE A 79 -4.39 9.89 11.24
N TYR A 80 -3.62 8.86 10.90
CA TYR A 80 -3.78 8.03 9.72
C TYR A 80 -4.14 6.61 10.11
#